data_AF-A0A6G8D9X1-F1
#
_entry.id   AF-A0A6G8D9X1-F1
#
_cell.length_a   1.000
_cell.length_b   1.000
_cell.length_c   1.000
_cell.angle_alpha   90.00
_cell.angle_beta   90.00
_cell.angle_gamma   90.00
#
_symmetry.space_group_name_H-M   'P 1'
#
loop_
_entity.id
_entity.type
_entity.pdbx_description
1 polymer ?
#
loop_
_entity_poly.entity_id
_entity_poly.type
_entity_poly.pdbx_seq_one_letter_code
_entity_poly.pdbx_strand_id
1 'polypeptide(L)'
;MEFLILLIIVVALLVLPLKIAAGMLGARNTGVFSCLFALLLAVIIQHFVGALIPGVSAELGLLLTIPLAAIAYMLVLGTGFLKGILIAIIQGLLTIALTLLLGGFLAAI
;
A
#
# COMPACT_ATOMS: atom_id res chain seq x y z
N MET A 1 19.69 7.42 17.29
CA MET A 1 18.70 8.48 16.98
C MET A 1 18.38 8.52 15.49
N GLU A 2 19.38 8.57 14.60
CA GLU A 2 19.16 8.61 13.13
C GLU A 2 18.36 7.42 12.59
N PHE A 3 18.69 6.18 12.98
CA PHE A 3 17.97 4.99 12.52
C PHE A 3 16.47 5.01 12.86
N LEU A 4 16.11 5.46 14.07
CA LEU A 4 14.72 5.55 14.52
C LEU A 4 13.93 6.59 13.70
N ILE A 5 14.56 7.73 13.42
CA ILE A 5 13.97 8.80 12.62
C ILE A 5 13.73 8.32 11.18
N LEU A 6 14.72 7.65 10.59
CA LEU A 6 14.63 7.12 9.23
C LEU A 6 13.52 6.07 9.11
N LEU A 7 13.40 5.16 10.08
CA LEU A 7 12.32 4.17 10.14
C LEU A 7 10.94 4.83 10.17
N ILE A 8 10.75 5.86 11.01
CA ILE A 8 9.48 6.59 11.11
C ILE A 8 9.12 7.26 9.78
N ILE A 9 10.10 7.87 9.11
CA ILE A 9 9.90 8.52 7.80
C ILE A 9 9.46 7.50 6.77
N VAL A 10 10.14 6.35 6.67
CA VAL A 10 9.79 5.28 5.71
C VAL A 10 8.38 4.76 5.97
N VAL A 11 8.04 4.49 7.23
CA VAL A 11 6.69 4.03 7.60
C VAL A 11 5.64 5.08 7.26
N ALA A 12 5.92 6.35 7.55
CA ALA A 12 5.00 7.44 7.21
C ALA A 12 4.77 7.53 5.69
N LEU A 13 5.84 7.45 4.88
CA LEU A 13 5.75 7.48 3.42
C LEU A 13 4.93 6.34 2.84
N LEU A 14 4.95 5.17 3.47
CA LEU A 14 4.15 4.01 3.04
C LEU A 14 2.68 4.10 3.49
N VAL A 15 2.43 4.56 4.72
CA VAL A 15 1.10 4.56 5.34
C VAL A 15 0.26 5.75 4.87
N LEU A 16 0.89 6.90 4.65
CA LEU A 16 0.21 8.13 4.23
C LEU A 16 -0.62 7.96 2.95
N PRO A 17 -0.09 7.42 1.83
CA PRO A 17 -0.87 7.27 0.60
C PRO A 17 -2.07 6.34 0.78
N LEU A 18 -1.91 5.24 1.54
CA LEU A 18 -3.04 4.36 1.85
C LEU A 18 -4.10 5.08 2.70
N LYS A 19 -3.68 5.85 3.71
CA LYS A 19 -4.60 6.60 4.56
C LYS A 19 -5.41 7.62 3.75
N ILE A 20 -4.75 8.34 2.83
CA ILE A 20 -5.42 9.29 1.95
C ILE A 20 -6.43 8.54 1.06
N ALA A 21 -6.01 7.44 0.42
CA ALA A 21 -6.89 6.64 -0.43
C ALA A 21 -8.11 6.08 0.32
N ALA A 22 -7.91 5.55 1.52
CA ALA A 22 -8.96 5.02 2.38
C ALA A 22 -9.93 6.12 2.86
N GLY A 23 -9.41 7.31 3.19
CA GLY A 23 -10.20 8.48 3.55
C GLY A 23 -11.08 8.97 2.41
N MET A 24 -10.52 9.05 1.19
CA MET A 24 -11.25 9.49 -0.01
C MET A 24 -12.42 8.57 -0.36
N LEU A 25 -12.29 7.26 -0.13
CA LEU A 25 -13.31 6.26 -0.47
C LEU A 25 -14.30 5.96 0.67
N GLY A 26 -14.18 6.69 1.79
CA GLY A 26 -15.06 6.59 2.95
C GLY A 26 -14.96 5.23 3.62
N ALA A 27 -13.73 4.76 3.87
CA ALA A 27 -13.51 3.54 4.62
C ALA A 27 -13.98 3.68 6.08
N ARG A 28 -14.50 2.60 6.67
CA ARG A 28 -15.01 2.63 8.05
C ARG A 28 -13.89 2.83 9.07
N ASN A 29 -12.71 2.29 8.78
CA ASN A 29 -11.56 2.38 9.65
C ASN A 29 -10.35 2.97 8.91
N THR A 30 -10.08 4.26 9.13
CA THR A 30 -8.99 5.05 8.50
C THR A 30 -7.89 5.42 9.49
N GLY A 31 -7.84 4.78 10.66
CA GLY A 31 -6.81 5.00 11.66
C GLY A 31 -5.41 4.68 11.11
N VAL A 32 -4.39 5.40 11.59
CA VAL A 32 -2.99 5.19 11.16
C VAL A 32 -2.56 3.74 11.40
N PHE A 33 -2.85 3.19 12.58
CA PHE A 33 -2.55 1.80 12.93
C PHE A 33 -3.32 0.79 12.07
N SER A 34 -4.56 1.11 11.69
CA SER A 34 -5.37 0.24 10.83
C SER A 34 -4.87 0.24 9.39
N CYS A 35 -4.42 1.39 8.88
CA CYS A 35 -3.74 1.44 7.58
C CYS A 35 -2.40 0.69 7.61
N LEU A 36 -1.62 0.83 8.69
CA LEU A 36 -0.38 0.09 8.90
C LEU A 36 -0.62 -1.43 8.92
N PHE A 37 -1.64 -1.87 9.66
CA PHE A 37 -2.02 -3.27 9.73
C PHE A 37 -2.53 -3.79 8.38
N ALA A 38 -3.30 -2.97 7.65
CA ALA A 38 -3.79 -3.31 6.32
C ALA A 38 -2.63 -3.49 5.31
N LEU A 39 -1.62 -2.62 5.37
CA LEU A 39 -0.39 -2.75 4.57
C LEU A 39 0.39 -4.01 4.92
N LEU A 40 0.62 -4.25 6.21
CA LEU A 40 1.33 -5.45 6.67
C LEU A 40 0.60 -6.72 6.23
N LEU A 41 -0.71 -6.77 6.41
CA LEU A 41 -1.52 -7.91 5.98
C LEU A 41 -1.45 -8.09 4.46
N ALA A 42 -1.53 -7.01 3.68
CA ALA A 42 -1.39 -7.08 2.23
C ALA A 42 -0.03 -7.65 1.80
N VAL A 43 1.07 -7.20 2.42
CA VAL A 43 2.43 -7.69 2.14
C VAL A 43 2.56 -9.16 2.52
N ILE A 44 2.03 -9.56 3.68
CA ILE A 44 2.04 -10.96 4.12
C ILE A 44 1.30 -11.83 3.09
N ILE A 45 0.07 -11.46 2.74
CA ILE A 45 -0.73 -12.21 1.76
C ILE A 45 -0.01 -12.30 0.41
N GLN A 46 0.54 -11.19 -0.08
CA GLN A 46 1.29 -11.16 -1.34
C GLN A 46 2.54 -12.05 -1.29
N HIS A 47 3.28 -12.05 -0.18
CA HIS A 47 4.48 -12.86 -0.02
C HIS A 47 4.14 -14.36 0.00
N PHE A 48 3.10 -14.76 0.74
CA PHE A 48 2.63 -16.15 0.78
C PHE A 48 2.13 -16.62 -0.59
N VAL A 49 1.29 -15.82 -1.27
CA VAL A 49 0.76 -16.18 -2.59
C VAL A 49 1.87 -16.20 -3.64
N GLY A 50 2.82 -15.27 -3.58
CA GLY A 50 3.98 -15.24 -4.47
C GLY A 50 4.91 -16.45 -4.29
N ALA A 51 5.08 -16.94 -3.06
CA ALA A 51 5.86 -18.14 -2.79
C ALA A 51 5.17 -19.44 -3.24
N LEU A 52 3.84 -19.47 -3.28
CA LEU A 52 3.04 -20.62 -3.68
C LEU A 52 2.98 -20.84 -5.20
N ILE A 53 3.20 -19.80 -6.01
CA ILE A 53 3.12 -19.88 -7.46
C ILE A 53 4.52 -19.68 -8.07
N PRO A 54 5.34 -20.75 -8.17
CA PRO A 54 6.64 -20.66 -8.83
C PRO A 54 6.45 -20.39 -10.33
N GLY A 55 7.09 -19.32 -10.85
CA GLY A 55 7.08 -18.99 -12.28
C GLY A 55 6.15 -17.85 -12.70
N VAL A 56 5.50 -17.14 -11.78
CA VAL A 56 4.76 -15.91 -12.12
C VAL A 56 5.75 -14.85 -12.61
N SER A 57 5.62 -14.44 -13.87
CA SER A 57 6.39 -13.32 -14.42
C SER A 57 6.08 -12.04 -13.64
N ALA A 58 7.06 -11.12 -13.55
CA ALA A 58 6.93 -9.87 -12.80
C ALA A 58 5.67 -9.04 -13.18
N GLU A 59 5.22 -9.18 -14.43
CA GLU A 59 4.04 -8.50 -14.98
C GLU A 59 2.72 -9.10 -14.47
N LEU A 60 2.61 -10.43 -14.41
CA LEU A 60 1.44 -11.12 -13.85
C LEU A 60 1.37 -10.94 -12.32
N GLY A 61 2.52 -10.83 -11.66
CA GLY A 61 2.61 -10.54 -10.24
C GLY A 61 1.94 -9.22 -9.88
N LEU A 62 2.13 -8.18 -10.70
CA LEU A 62 1.55 -6.85 -10.47
C LEU A 62 0.02 -6.87 -10.59
N LEU A 63 -0.52 -7.57 -11.59
CA LEU A 63 -1.97 -7.78 -11.75
C LEU A 63 -2.59 -8.56 -10.59
N LEU A 64 -1.87 -9.52 -10.01
CA LEU A 64 -2.30 -10.26 -8.82
C LEU A 64 -2.19 -9.44 -7.53
N THR A 65 -1.24 -8.50 -7.43
CA THR A 65 -1.05 -7.70 -6.20
C THR A 65 -2.26 -6.82 -5.88
N ILE A 66 -2.93 -6.26 -6.89
CA ILE A 66 -4.09 -5.38 -6.71
C ILE A 66 -5.27 -6.09 -6.02
N PRO A 67 -5.80 -7.22 -6.53
CA PRO A 67 -6.89 -7.93 -5.87
C PRO A 67 -6.47 -8.51 -4.51
N LEU A 68 -5.22 -8.97 -4.35
CA LEU A 68 -4.71 -9.46 -3.05
C LEU A 68 -4.67 -8.34 -2.01
N ALA A 69 -4.18 -7.16 -2.39
CA ALA A 69 -4.21 -5.97 -1.54
C ALA A 69 -5.64 -5.55 -1.21
N ALA A 70 -6.55 -5.58 -2.19
CA ALA A 70 -7.95 -5.25 -2.00
C ALA A 70 -8.62 -6.15 -0.95
N ILE A 71 -8.30 -7.45 -0.90
CA ILE A 71 -8.79 -8.36 0.14
C ILE A 71 -8.29 -7.92 1.52
N ALA A 72 -6.99 -7.65 1.66
CA ALA A 72 -6.43 -7.18 2.93
C ALA A 72 -7.07 -5.86 3.38
N TYR A 73 -7.26 -4.92 2.46
CA TYR A 73 -7.86 -3.61 2.72
C TYR A 73 -9.33 -3.73 3.09
N MET A 74 -10.09 -4.60 2.41
CA MET A 74 -11.48 -4.91 2.74
C MET A 74 -11.61 -5.42 4.18
N LEU A 75 -10.76 -6.38 4.57
CA LEU A 75 -10.79 -7.01 5.89
C LEU A 75 -10.43 -6.04 7.02
N VAL A 76 -9.45 -5.16 6.80
CA VAL A 76 -8.92 -4.29 7.87
C VAL A 76 -9.60 -2.93 7.92
N LEU A 77 -9.83 -2.30 6.77
CA LEU A 77 -10.40 -0.95 6.68
C LEU A 77 -11.94 -0.97 6.73
N GLY A 78 -12.54 -2.17 6.69
CA GLY A 78 -13.99 -2.37 6.76
C GLY A 78 -14.71 -1.76 5.56
N THR A 79 -14.16 -1.94 4.36
CA THR A 79 -14.74 -1.44 3.10
C THR A 79 -15.31 -2.57 2.28
N GLY A 80 -16.06 -2.26 1.21
CA GLY A 80 -16.41 -3.26 0.20
C GLY A 80 -15.20 -3.64 -0.66
N PHE A 81 -15.25 -4.81 -1.32
CA PHE A 81 -14.18 -5.28 -2.21
C PHE A 81 -13.86 -4.29 -3.35
N LEU A 82 -14.91 -3.75 -3.99
CA LEU A 82 -14.74 -2.77 -5.07
C LEU A 82 -14.03 -1.49 -4.57
N LYS A 83 -14.37 -1.05 -3.35
CA LYS A 83 -13.66 0.07 -2.70
C LYS A 83 -12.21 -0.31 -2.38
N GLY A 84 -11.95 -1.53 -1.92
CA GLY A 84 -10.60 -2.04 -1.66
C GLY A 84 -9.71 -2.02 -2.90
N ILE A 85 -10.24 -2.39 -4.07
CA ILE A 85 -9.54 -2.29 -5.35
C ILE A 85 -9.22 -0.82 -5.67
N LEU A 86 -10.20 0.07 -5.55
CA LEU A 86 -9.98 1.51 -5.78
C LEU A 86 -8.94 2.09 -4.82
N ILE A 87 -8.96 1.69 -3.55
CA ILE A 87 -7.94 2.08 -2.55
C ILE A 87 -6.55 1.64 -3.03
N ALA A 88 -6.39 0.39 -3.46
CA ALA A 88 -5.12 -0.13 -3.95
C ALA A 88 -4.60 0.62 -5.19
N ILE A 89 -5.50 0.94 -6.14
CA ILE A 89 -5.16 1.72 -7.33
C ILE A 89 -4.72 3.14 -6.96
N ILE A 90 -5.52 3.83 -6.13
CA ILE A 90 -5.23 5.20 -5.70
C ILE A 90 -3.93 5.25 -4.89
N GLN A 91 -3.72 4.29 -3.99
CA GLN A 91 -2.47 4.16 -3.24
C GLN A 91 -1.28 3.95 -4.18
N GLY A 92 -1.39 3.06 -5.18
CA GLY A 92 -0.33 2.82 -6.15
C GLY A 92 0.05 4.10 -6.91
N LEU A 93 -0.96 4.84 -7.39
CA LEU A 93 -0.80 6.14 -8.04
C LEU A 93 -0.13 7.18 -7.13
N LEU A 94 -0.62 7.33 -5.89
CA LEU A 94 -0.03 8.24 -4.90
C LEU A 94 1.42 7.87 -4.58
N THR A 95 1.73 6.58 -4.49
CA THR A 95 3.08 6.09 -4.21
C THR A 95 4.03 6.41 -5.36
N ILE A 96 3.61 6.20 -6.61
CA ILE A 96 4.38 6.58 -7.81
C ILE A 96 4.60 8.10 -7.87
N ALA A 97 3.55 8.88 -7.61
CA ALA A 97 3.67 10.33 -7.56
C ALA A 97 4.66 10.79 -6.48
N LEU A 98 4.61 10.17 -5.28
CA LEU A 98 5.53 10.46 -4.19
C LEU A 98 6.97 10.09 -4.54
N THR A 99 7.21 8.94 -5.15
CA THR A 99 8.56 8.50 -5.52
C THR A 99 9.15 9.36 -6.64
N LEU A 100 8.34 9.76 -7.62
CA LEU A 100 8.76 10.72 -8.66
C LEU A 100 9.09 12.09 -8.07
N LEU A 101 8.27 12.59 -7.13
CA LEU A 101 8.51 13.86 -6.46
C LEU A 101 9.81 13.82 -5.63
N LEU A 102 10.01 12.77 -4.82
CA LEU A 102 11.22 12.57 -4.03
C LEU A 102 12.46 12.41 -4.94
N GLY A 103 12.36 11.60 -6.00
CA GLY A 103 13.45 11.38 -6.94
C GLY A 103 13.84 12.66 -7.68
N GLY A 104 12.85 13.45 -8.11
CA GLY A 104 13.08 14.75 -8.74
C GLY A 104 13.68 15.78 -7.78
N PHE A 105 13.24 15.81 -6.52
CA PHE A 105 13.82 16.67 -5.49
C PHE A 105 15.27 16.30 -5.18
N LEU A 106 15.56 15.01 -5.01
CA LEU A 106 16.93 14.52 -4.76
C LEU A 106 17.86 14.74 -5.94
N ALA A 107 17.37 14.68 -7.18
CA ALA A 107 18.16 14.96 -8.38
C ALA A 107 18.41 16.46 -8.61
N ALA A 108 17.67 17.34 -7.93
CA ALA A 108 17.79 18.79 -8.04
C ALA A 108 18.72 19.42 -6.98
N ILE A 109 19.23 18.61 -6.04
CA ILE A 109 20.17 18.99 -4.97
C ILE A 109 21.56 18.50 -5.35
#